data_AF-A0A3N5XGR0-F1
#
_entry.id   AF-A0A3N5XGR0-F1
#
_cell.length_a   1.000
_cell.length_b   1.000
_cell.length_c   1.000
_cell.angle_alpha   90.00
_cell.angle_beta   90.00
_cell.angle_gamma   90.00
#
_symmetry.space_group_name_H-M   'P 1'
#
loop_
_entity.id
_entity.type
_entity.pdbx_description
1 polymer ?
#
loop_
_entity_poly.entity_id
_entity_poly.type
_entity_poly.pdbx_seq_one_letter_code
_entity_poly.pdbx_strand_id
1 'polypeptide(L)'
;MRNLGTRFFVLAGLVASCLGFTLAQSSQVVVSRAGNDELRRTAYRMRLCPDQLANARRALAAAQTLAPQVAGQSWVGEFGRLLNRLDRVHAPAVLSQLLEQLADRAGETEDARAAQQIMSSAQQLLNALRETDTIAAEEIVRKWPEPKSSGPVEQSLQLMRKSLASEQFNWLGHSDPVKALQRLPEFEAGKIGLYARNNLVQQLLNVGADDEARRLLDDSVAATLQTGLDSGSVYYFGQLFSTTAYAFPDRLPRLISELDPLLSTIPDDSSTVDLYAGQAKIPVSNRENLVLSIIRSMTNRPDMVNQLLNLIPGLRQKLEPLGGIDGFLSPGRPPRPPATTSSQYAISEWRSGTISEASLAELEAGDPSPQEIGELMQAAESLCERDPDRATAIWERLSEILAKKGTIQAVEYFQSILGASVGCQGALSPRIVEQGNKLLARLRRNQTAAVVQPADSQATPQSDPQFAKEQADRLEALLISAQAIGDFDGAMYLADRLADPVVRYQTYLQIAQLIAR
;
A
#
# COMPACT_ATOMS: atom_id res chain seq x y z
N MET A 1 -16.32 -64.62 5.29
CA MET A 1 -15.06 -64.89 6.01
C MET A 1 -14.16 -63.67 5.83
N ARG A 2 -13.71 -63.06 6.95
CA ARG A 2 -12.44 -62.32 7.21
C ARG A 2 -11.73 -61.68 5.98
N ASN A 3 -11.30 -60.41 5.95
CA ASN A 3 -10.85 -59.51 7.01
C ASN A 3 -10.86 -58.04 6.53
N LEU A 4 -11.16 -57.12 7.44
CA LEU A 4 -10.82 -55.69 7.40
C LEU A 4 -9.32 -55.48 7.68
N GLY A 5 -8.75 -54.41 7.12
CA GLY A 5 -7.48 -53.77 7.50
C GLY A 5 -7.22 -52.59 6.56
N THR A 6 -7.66 -51.36 6.82
CA THR A 6 -7.17 -50.33 7.78
C THR A 6 -5.70 -49.92 7.60
N ARG A 7 -5.52 -48.59 7.36
CA ARG A 7 -4.41 -47.67 7.71
C ARG A 7 -3.68 -47.07 6.48
N PHE A 8 -3.96 -45.82 6.12
CA PHE A 8 -3.35 -44.57 6.64
C PHE A 8 -1.82 -44.57 6.53
N PHE A 9 -1.27 -43.83 5.55
CA PHE A 9 -0.02 -43.09 5.72
C PHE A 9 -0.08 -41.78 4.92
N VAL A 10 -0.31 -40.71 5.67
CA VAL A 10 -0.23 -39.31 5.30
C VAL A 10 1.07 -38.77 5.89
N LEU A 11 1.76 -37.95 5.10
CA LEU A 11 2.76 -36.93 5.48
C LEU A 11 3.50 -37.09 6.81
N ALA A 12 4.81 -37.36 6.74
CA ALA A 12 5.76 -36.97 7.77
C ALA A 12 7.13 -36.70 7.11
N GLY A 13 7.40 -35.43 6.82
CA GLY A 13 8.67 -35.03 6.23
C GLY A 13 8.83 -33.52 6.13
N LEU A 14 8.65 -32.78 7.24
CA LEU A 14 9.12 -31.39 7.39
C LEU A 14 8.85 -30.81 8.80
N VAL A 15 9.22 -31.50 9.88
CA VAL A 15 9.34 -30.87 11.23
C VAL A 15 10.37 -31.66 12.04
N ALA A 16 11.66 -31.50 11.76
CA ALA A 16 12.70 -32.18 12.54
C ALA A 16 14.04 -31.45 12.53
N SER A 17 14.05 -30.15 12.84
CA SER A 17 15.30 -29.41 13.10
C SER A 17 15.10 -28.30 14.14
N CYS A 18 14.68 -28.62 15.37
CA CYS A 18 14.63 -27.63 16.47
C CYS A 18 14.54 -28.25 17.89
N LEU A 19 15.04 -29.47 18.11
CA LEU A 19 15.02 -30.09 19.45
C LEU A 19 16.39 -30.65 19.86
N GLY A 20 16.96 -30.02 20.89
CA GLY A 20 18.16 -30.42 21.63
C GLY A 20 18.93 -29.14 22.02
N PHE A 21 19.03 -28.70 23.27
CA PHE A 21 19.12 -29.37 24.56
C PHE A 21 18.58 -28.44 25.66
N THR A 22 17.95 -29.00 26.69
CA THR A 22 17.80 -28.33 28.00
C THR A 22 18.49 -29.18 29.06
N LEU A 23 19.19 -28.53 30.01
CA LEU A 23 18.98 -28.65 31.47
C LEU A 23 20.19 -28.11 32.26
N ALA A 24 20.00 -27.00 33.00
CA ALA A 24 20.27 -26.91 34.45
C ALA A 24 19.67 -25.59 35.04
N GLN A 25 18.98 -25.73 36.18
CA GLN A 25 18.20 -24.77 37.00
C GLN A 25 19.10 -23.79 37.79
N SER A 26 18.71 -22.65 38.41
CA SER A 26 17.44 -21.95 38.71
C SER A 26 17.76 -20.60 39.41
N SER A 27 16.97 -19.54 39.17
CA SER A 27 16.32 -18.73 40.23
C SER A 27 15.34 -17.73 39.61
N GLN A 28 14.20 -17.55 40.27
CA GLN A 28 12.94 -17.02 39.75
C GLN A 28 12.97 -15.52 39.37
N VAL A 29 12.43 -15.22 38.18
CA VAL A 29 11.70 -13.97 37.90
C VAL A 29 10.35 -14.37 37.33
N VAL A 30 9.31 -14.30 38.16
CA VAL A 30 7.91 -14.47 37.73
C VAL A 30 7.43 -13.14 37.13
N VAL A 31 8.01 -12.76 35.99
CA VAL A 31 7.53 -11.65 35.13
C VAL A 31 7.55 -12.03 33.64
N SER A 32 8.22 -13.12 33.21
CA SER A 32 8.47 -13.36 31.76
C SER A 32 7.68 -14.51 31.08
N ARG A 33 6.65 -15.10 31.71
CA ARG A 33 5.86 -16.16 31.03
C ARG A 33 4.89 -15.58 29.99
N ALA A 34 4.17 -14.51 30.33
CA ALA A 34 3.19 -13.89 29.43
C ALA A 34 3.84 -13.33 28.15
N GLY A 35 5.02 -12.70 28.26
CA GLY A 35 5.78 -12.18 27.10
C GLY A 35 6.31 -13.28 26.19
N ASN A 36 6.82 -14.39 26.75
CA ASN A 36 7.30 -15.51 25.94
C ASN A 36 6.14 -16.27 25.26
N ASP A 37 4.99 -16.39 25.91
CA ASP A 37 3.81 -17.02 25.32
C ASP A 37 3.14 -16.14 24.26
N GLU A 38 3.15 -14.81 24.41
CA GLU A 38 2.75 -13.86 23.36
C GLU A 38 3.68 -13.97 22.16
N LEU A 39 5.00 -13.89 22.37
CA LEU A 39 6.01 -13.97 21.32
C LEU A 39 5.85 -15.27 20.51
N ARG A 40 5.72 -16.42 21.19
CA ARG A 40 5.53 -17.72 20.52
C ARG A 40 4.22 -17.78 19.72
N ARG A 41 3.12 -17.23 20.26
CA ARG A 41 1.82 -17.20 19.57
C ARG A 41 1.87 -16.31 18.33
N THR A 42 2.49 -15.14 18.44
CA THR A 42 2.64 -14.21 17.32
C THR A 42 3.57 -14.78 16.25
N ALA A 43 4.72 -15.33 16.65
CA ALA A 43 5.66 -16.00 15.73
C ALA A 43 4.98 -17.15 14.98
N TYR A 44 4.20 -18.00 15.67
CA TYR A 44 3.43 -19.06 15.03
C TYR A 44 2.42 -18.54 14.00
N ARG A 45 1.66 -17.49 14.30
CA ARG A 45 0.71 -16.87 13.35
C ARG A 45 1.42 -16.32 12.11
N MET A 46 2.63 -15.80 12.30
CA MET A 46 3.46 -15.25 11.24
C MET A 46 4.30 -16.30 10.51
N ARG A 47 4.29 -17.55 10.96
CA ARG A 47 5.15 -18.64 10.46
C ARG A 47 6.65 -18.35 10.60
N LEU A 48 7.02 -17.65 11.67
CA LEU A 48 8.40 -17.32 12.02
C LEU A 48 8.86 -18.12 13.23
N CYS A 49 10.17 -18.27 13.39
CA CYS A 49 10.74 -18.73 14.65
C CYS A 49 10.62 -17.63 15.73
N PRO A 50 10.42 -17.98 17.02
CA PRO A 50 10.37 -16.98 18.09
C PRO A 50 11.59 -16.06 18.15
N ASP A 51 12.79 -16.60 17.89
CA ASP A 51 14.03 -15.83 17.88
C ASP A 51 14.09 -14.84 16.70
N GLN A 52 13.57 -15.23 15.53
CA GLN A 52 13.44 -14.32 14.38
C GLN A 52 12.48 -13.17 14.71
N LEU A 53 11.33 -13.45 15.32
CA LEU A 53 10.41 -12.39 15.75
C LEU A 53 11.04 -11.48 16.80
N ALA A 54 11.78 -12.04 17.78
CA ALA A 54 12.50 -11.26 18.78
C ALA A 54 13.56 -10.34 18.14
N ASN A 55 14.34 -10.86 17.18
CA ASN A 55 15.35 -10.10 16.44
C ASN A 55 14.72 -8.98 15.60
N ALA A 56 13.62 -9.26 14.89
CA ALA A 56 12.88 -8.25 14.14
C ALA A 56 12.34 -7.13 15.06
N ARG A 57 11.79 -7.49 16.23
CA ARG A 57 11.35 -6.51 17.25
C ARG A 57 12.53 -5.70 17.82
N ARG A 58 13.69 -6.31 18.04
CA ARG A 58 14.90 -5.61 18.50
C ARG A 58 15.41 -4.61 17.45
N ALA A 59 15.37 -4.96 16.16
CA ALA A 59 15.68 -4.02 15.09
C ALA A 59 14.66 -2.86 15.04
N LEU A 60 13.36 -3.13 15.19
CA LEU A 60 12.35 -2.07 15.30
C LEU A 60 12.58 -1.16 16.51
N ALA A 61 12.95 -1.71 17.67
CA ALA A 61 13.27 -0.91 18.85
C ALA A 61 14.47 0.03 18.58
N ALA A 62 15.50 -0.44 17.87
CA ALA A 62 16.61 0.42 17.44
C ALA A 62 16.14 1.53 16.47
N ALA A 63 15.29 1.19 15.49
CA ALA A 63 14.68 2.17 14.59
C ALA A 63 13.84 3.22 15.34
N GLN A 64 13.07 2.82 16.34
CA GLN A 64 12.26 3.72 17.18
C GLN A 64 13.12 4.81 17.83
N THR A 65 14.32 4.49 18.31
CA THR A 65 15.22 5.48 18.94
C THR A 65 15.69 6.58 17.97
N LEU A 66 15.76 6.26 16.68
CA LEU A 66 16.18 7.19 15.62
C LEU A 66 15.01 7.90 14.95
N ALA A 67 13.79 7.37 15.04
CA ALA A 67 12.60 7.89 14.36
C ALA A 67 12.37 9.40 14.58
N PRO A 68 12.54 9.96 15.80
CA PRO A 68 12.40 11.40 16.01
C PRO A 68 13.46 12.22 15.26
N GLN A 69 14.69 11.71 15.14
CA GLN A 69 15.81 12.42 14.52
C GLN A 69 15.66 12.49 12.99
N VAL A 70 15.08 11.44 12.40
CA VAL A 70 14.85 11.31 10.95
C VAL A 70 13.44 11.78 10.53
N ALA A 71 12.73 12.49 11.42
CA ALA A 71 11.46 13.12 11.10
C ALA A 71 11.58 13.97 9.83
N GLY A 72 10.64 13.82 8.91
CA GLY A 72 10.66 14.45 7.59
C GLY A 72 11.09 13.54 6.45
N GLN A 73 11.58 12.35 6.75
CA GLN A 73 11.95 11.34 5.75
C GLN A 73 10.73 10.49 5.37
N SER A 74 10.63 10.10 4.09
CA SER A 74 9.50 9.31 3.55
C SER A 74 9.34 7.91 4.17
N TRP A 75 10.35 7.41 4.87
CA TRP A 75 10.43 6.06 5.42
C TRP A 75 9.81 5.92 6.82
N VAL A 76 9.41 7.02 7.45
CA VAL A 76 8.87 7.00 8.81
C VAL A 76 7.55 6.21 8.88
N GLY A 77 6.70 6.28 7.86
CA GLY A 77 5.47 5.48 7.78
C GLY A 77 5.69 3.96 7.77
N GLU A 78 6.82 3.49 7.22
CA GLU A 78 7.11 2.06 7.15
C GLU A 78 7.32 1.45 8.54
N PHE A 79 7.89 2.22 9.48
CA PHE A 79 8.02 1.80 10.86
C PHE A 79 6.66 1.47 11.49
N GLY A 80 5.65 2.33 11.32
CA GLY A 80 4.33 2.08 11.87
C GLY A 80 3.67 0.83 11.31
N ARG A 81 3.80 0.60 9.99
CA ARG A 81 3.30 -0.63 9.35
C ARG A 81 3.99 -1.89 9.88
N LEU A 82 5.32 -1.87 9.95
CA LEU A 82 6.10 -3.00 10.47
C LEU A 82 5.80 -3.27 11.94
N LEU A 83 5.63 -2.22 12.74
CA LEU A 83 5.29 -2.33 14.15
C LEU A 83 3.91 -2.96 14.37
N ASN A 84 2.89 -2.52 13.63
CA ASN A 84 1.56 -3.15 13.67
C ASN A 84 1.60 -4.63 13.28
N ARG A 85 2.48 -5.00 12.34
CA ARG A 85 2.64 -6.38 11.88
C ARG A 85 3.39 -7.25 12.89
N LEU A 86 4.50 -6.76 13.43
CA LEU A 86 5.45 -7.54 14.25
C LEU A 86 5.14 -7.46 15.75
N ASP A 87 4.57 -6.35 16.22
CA ASP A 87 4.31 -6.09 17.63
C ASP A 87 3.02 -5.29 17.85
N ARG A 88 1.91 -5.82 17.31
CA ARG A 88 0.59 -5.18 17.39
C ARG A 88 0.16 -4.83 18.83
N VAL A 89 0.60 -5.60 19.81
CA VAL A 89 0.22 -5.42 21.23
C VAL A 89 0.81 -4.13 21.79
N HIS A 90 2.06 -3.82 21.47
CA HIS A 90 2.75 -2.62 21.96
C HIS A 90 2.67 -1.43 20.99
N ALA A 91 2.23 -1.67 19.74
CA ALA A 91 2.15 -0.65 18.70
C ALA A 91 1.42 0.64 19.11
N PRO A 92 0.24 0.60 19.77
CA PRO A 92 -0.45 1.82 20.17
C PRO A 92 0.40 2.74 21.06
N ALA A 93 0.98 2.19 22.12
CA ALA A 93 1.78 2.96 23.08
C ALA A 93 3.02 3.59 22.42
N VAL A 94 3.72 2.81 21.59
CA VAL A 94 4.93 3.26 20.89
C VAL A 94 4.61 4.34 19.84
N LEU A 95 3.55 4.15 19.05
CA LEU A 95 3.14 5.11 18.03
C LEU A 95 2.63 6.40 18.65
N SER A 96 1.83 6.32 19.72
CA SER A 96 1.38 7.51 20.46
C SER A 96 2.55 8.32 21.01
N GLN A 97 3.50 7.67 21.67
CA GLN A 97 4.69 8.35 22.20
C GLN A 97 5.51 9.02 21.09
N LEU A 98 5.72 8.35 19.96
CA LEU A 98 6.46 8.91 18.83
C LEU A 98 5.71 10.11 18.22
N LEU A 99 4.39 10.01 18.07
CA LEU A 99 3.57 11.09 17.56
C LEU A 99 3.53 12.32 18.48
N GLU A 100 3.50 12.11 19.80
CA GLU A 100 3.63 13.19 20.79
C GLU A 100 4.98 13.90 20.65
N GLN A 101 6.09 13.14 20.50
CA GLN A 101 7.41 13.74 20.27
C GLN A 101 7.49 14.53 18.96
N LEU A 102 6.82 14.06 17.90
CA LEU A 102 6.73 14.79 16.64
C LEU A 102 5.86 16.05 16.78
N ALA A 103 4.77 15.98 17.55
CA ALA A 103 3.93 17.13 17.85
C ALA A 103 4.72 18.20 18.63
N ASP A 104 5.44 17.83 19.68
CA ASP A 104 6.29 18.75 20.45
C ASP A 104 7.32 19.43 19.53
N ARG A 105 8.02 18.66 18.71
CA ARG A 105 9.00 19.19 17.75
C ARG A 105 8.37 20.11 16.69
N ALA A 106 7.16 19.80 16.24
CA ALA A 106 6.39 20.65 15.32
C ALA A 106 5.95 21.97 15.98
N GLY A 107 5.65 21.95 17.28
CA GLY A 107 5.30 23.16 18.05
C GLY A 107 6.52 24.05 18.35
N GLU A 108 7.69 23.44 18.54
CA GLU A 108 8.95 24.14 18.81
C GLU A 108 9.54 24.80 17.56
N THR A 109 9.46 24.16 16.40
CA THR A 109 10.06 24.69 15.17
C THR A 109 9.46 26.04 14.74
N GLU A 110 10.30 26.94 14.25
CA GLU A 110 9.90 28.18 13.58
C GLU A 110 9.99 28.07 12.06
N ASP A 111 10.70 27.06 11.55
CA ASP A 111 10.80 26.79 10.12
C ASP A 111 9.54 26.06 9.62
N ALA A 112 8.78 26.73 8.76
CA ALA A 112 7.58 26.21 8.12
C ALA A 112 7.85 24.95 7.28
N ARG A 113 9.02 24.85 6.64
CA ARG A 113 9.39 23.67 5.84
C ARG A 113 9.66 22.47 6.74
N ALA A 114 10.39 22.67 7.83
CA ALA A 114 10.61 21.64 8.83
C ALA A 114 9.28 21.19 9.47
N ALA A 115 8.39 22.13 9.81
CA ALA A 115 7.05 21.82 10.33
C ALA A 115 6.24 20.97 9.35
N GLN A 116 6.27 21.29 8.05
CA GLN A 116 5.61 20.51 7.01
C GLN A 116 6.16 19.09 6.89
N GLN A 117 7.48 18.93 6.97
CA GLN A 117 8.15 17.63 6.90
C GLN A 117 7.78 16.74 8.10
N ILE A 118 7.80 17.30 9.31
CA ILE A 118 7.36 16.61 10.53
C ILE A 118 5.90 16.18 10.39
N MET A 119 5.04 17.08 9.91
CA MET A 119 3.62 16.82 9.72
C MET A 119 3.34 15.68 8.73
N SER A 120 4.08 15.64 7.62
CA SER A 120 3.99 14.54 6.64
C SER A 120 4.36 13.19 7.26
N SER A 121 5.39 13.16 8.11
CA SER A 121 5.81 11.93 8.81
C SER A 121 4.77 11.49 9.84
N ALA A 122 4.23 12.45 10.59
CA ALA A 122 3.18 12.21 11.57
C ALA A 122 1.90 11.66 10.92
N GLN A 123 1.51 12.18 9.75
CA GLN A 123 0.37 11.67 8.99
C GLN A 123 0.50 10.17 8.67
N GLN A 124 1.70 9.73 8.28
CA GLN A 124 1.94 8.32 7.96
C GLN A 124 1.87 7.43 9.21
N LEU A 125 2.41 7.89 10.33
CA LEU A 125 2.34 7.17 11.62
C LEU A 125 0.93 7.15 12.21
N LEU A 126 0.18 8.25 12.06
CA LEU A 126 -1.23 8.33 12.45
C LEU A 126 -2.06 7.29 11.70
N ASN A 127 -1.80 7.06 10.42
CA ASN A 127 -2.47 5.99 9.67
C ASN A 127 -2.21 4.61 10.28
N ALA A 128 -0.97 4.34 10.73
CA ALA A 128 -0.67 3.09 11.42
C ALA A 128 -1.34 3.02 12.81
N LEU A 129 -1.31 4.09 13.60
CA LEU A 129 -1.97 4.10 14.91
C LEU A 129 -3.47 3.86 14.78
N ARG A 130 -4.11 4.44 13.76
CA ARG A 130 -5.55 4.27 13.49
C ARG A 130 -5.98 2.82 13.28
N GLU A 131 -5.10 1.94 12.79
CA GLU A 131 -5.38 0.50 12.62
C GLU A 131 -5.46 -0.27 13.96
N THR A 132 -4.96 0.33 15.05
CA THR A 132 -4.84 -0.33 16.36
C THR A 132 -5.54 0.42 17.48
N ASP A 133 -5.56 1.76 17.45
CA ASP A 133 -6.22 2.62 18.42
C ASP A 133 -6.68 3.94 17.77
N THR A 134 -7.92 3.96 17.28
CA THR A 134 -8.52 5.14 16.63
C THR A 134 -8.73 6.30 17.61
N ILE A 135 -9.07 6.01 18.88
CA ILE A 135 -9.34 7.03 19.89
C ILE A 135 -8.05 7.79 20.23
N ALA A 136 -6.94 7.08 20.41
CA ALA A 136 -5.64 7.71 20.66
C ALA A 136 -5.19 8.57 19.47
N ALA A 137 -5.36 8.08 18.23
CA ALA A 137 -5.02 8.86 17.03
C ALA A 137 -5.79 10.18 16.94
N GLU A 138 -7.09 10.17 17.27
CA GLU A 138 -7.92 11.38 17.33
C GLU A 138 -7.44 12.36 18.40
N GLU A 139 -7.15 11.86 19.61
CA GLU A 139 -6.69 12.69 20.70
C GLU A 139 -5.39 13.42 20.35
N ILE A 140 -4.48 12.74 19.66
CA ILE A 140 -3.23 13.31 19.15
C ILE A 140 -3.50 14.40 18.11
N VAL A 141 -4.35 14.15 17.10
CA VAL A 141 -4.63 15.20 16.08
C VAL A 141 -5.38 16.39 16.66
N ARG A 142 -6.23 16.17 17.66
CA ARG A 142 -6.91 17.25 18.38
C ARG A 142 -5.92 18.13 19.16
N LYS A 143 -4.91 17.52 19.79
CA LYS A 143 -3.87 18.22 20.56
C LYS A 143 -2.71 18.71 19.69
N TRP A 144 -2.71 18.39 18.39
CA TRP A 144 -1.64 18.77 17.48
C TRP A 144 -1.45 20.30 17.49
N PRO A 145 -0.19 20.80 17.60
CA PRO A 145 0.06 22.24 17.71
C PRO A 145 -0.48 22.97 16.49
N GLU A 146 -1.07 24.14 16.74
CA GLU A 146 -1.47 25.04 15.66
C GLU A 146 -0.21 25.58 14.95
N PRO A 147 -0.20 25.60 13.62
CA PRO A 147 0.96 26.09 12.87
C PRO A 147 1.14 27.59 13.12
N LYS A 148 2.40 28.00 13.36
CA LYS A 148 2.76 29.41 13.61
C LYS A 148 2.60 30.32 12.39
N SER A 149 2.47 29.74 11.19
CA SER A 149 2.25 30.46 9.93
C SER A 149 1.13 29.82 9.12
N SER A 150 0.26 30.65 8.54
CA SER A 150 -0.73 30.20 7.57
C SER A 150 -0.07 29.68 6.30
N GLY A 151 -0.51 28.53 5.78
CA GLY A 151 0.10 27.92 4.60
C GLY A 151 -0.15 26.42 4.44
N PRO A 152 0.74 25.68 3.74
CA PRO A 152 0.57 24.25 3.46
C PRO A 152 0.42 23.36 4.70
N VAL A 153 1.06 23.75 5.82
CA VAL A 153 0.98 23.01 7.10
C VAL A 153 -0.41 23.10 7.69
N GLU A 154 -1.01 24.29 7.71
CA GLU A 154 -2.38 24.52 8.18
C GLU A 154 -3.39 23.75 7.33
N GLN A 155 -3.25 23.80 6.00
CA GLN A 155 -4.09 23.02 5.08
C GLN A 155 -3.97 21.52 5.34
N SER A 156 -2.75 21.01 5.56
CA SER A 156 -2.51 19.59 5.86
C SER A 156 -3.16 19.17 7.18
N LEU A 157 -3.06 20.01 8.21
CA LEU A 157 -3.71 19.77 9.51
C LEU A 157 -5.24 19.77 9.39
N GLN A 158 -5.81 20.74 8.65
CA GLN A 158 -7.25 20.79 8.40
C GLN A 158 -7.74 19.57 7.61
N LEU A 159 -7.02 19.15 6.57
CA LEU A 159 -7.33 17.94 5.80
C LEU A 159 -7.28 16.69 6.67
N MET A 160 -6.28 16.56 7.54
CA MET A 160 -6.19 15.43 8.47
C MET A 160 -7.31 15.43 9.51
N ARG A 161 -7.61 16.58 10.13
CA ARG A 161 -8.75 16.73 11.05
C ARG A 161 -10.05 16.30 10.37
N LYS A 162 -10.27 16.73 9.13
CA LYS A 162 -11.45 16.38 8.32
C LYS A 162 -11.49 14.88 7.96
N SER A 163 -10.35 14.29 7.59
CA SER A 163 -10.25 12.86 7.28
C SER A 163 -10.61 11.99 8.49
N LEU A 164 -10.06 12.33 9.67
CA LEU A 164 -10.36 11.63 10.91
C LEU A 164 -11.82 11.79 11.33
N ALA A 165 -12.36 13.01 11.27
CA ALA A 165 -13.77 13.24 11.57
C ALA A 165 -14.69 12.43 10.64
N SER A 166 -14.34 12.32 9.35
CA SER A 166 -15.09 11.53 8.37
C SER A 166 -15.08 10.04 8.68
N GLU A 167 -13.93 9.51 9.09
CA GLU A 167 -13.82 8.11 9.46
C GLU A 167 -14.45 7.78 10.80
N GLN A 168 -14.34 8.65 11.80
CA GLN A 168 -15.06 8.49 13.05
C GLN A 168 -16.55 8.45 12.80
N PHE A 169 -17.05 9.36 11.95
CA PHE A 169 -18.44 9.36 11.54
C PHE A 169 -18.82 8.06 10.85
N ASN A 170 -17.98 7.56 9.93
CA ASN A 170 -18.23 6.28 9.26
C ASN A 170 -18.19 5.09 10.24
N TRP A 171 -17.24 5.03 11.17
CA TRP A 171 -17.13 3.99 12.19
C TRP A 171 -18.32 4.01 13.14
N LEU A 172 -18.71 5.20 13.59
CA LEU A 172 -19.92 5.40 14.38
C LEU A 172 -21.14 4.95 13.57
N GLY A 173 -21.19 5.28 12.28
CA GLY A 173 -22.23 4.84 11.36
C GLY A 173 -22.36 3.32 11.25
N HIS A 174 -21.28 2.55 11.39
CA HIS A 174 -21.33 1.08 11.39
C HIS A 174 -21.62 0.48 12.76
N SER A 175 -21.12 1.09 13.84
CA SER A 175 -21.22 0.55 15.20
C SER A 175 -22.50 0.95 15.93
N ASP A 176 -22.95 2.20 15.75
CA ASP A 176 -24.17 2.77 16.31
C ASP A 176 -24.76 3.79 15.32
N PRO A 177 -25.48 3.32 14.28
CA PRO A 177 -26.00 4.16 13.21
C PRO A 177 -26.98 5.24 13.72
N VAL A 178 -27.74 4.95 14.79
CA VAL A 178 -28.70 5.91 15.36
C VAL A 178 -27.96 7.07 16.03
N LYS A 179 -26.87 6.80 16.75
CA LYS A 179 -26.02 7.85 17.32
C LYS A 179 -25.26 8.63 16.24
N ALA A 180 -24.83 7.96 15.17
CA ALA A 180 -24.25 8.66 14.01
C ALA A 180 -25.25 9.65 13.39
N LEU A 181 -26.52 9.26 13.23
CA LEU A 181 -27.58 10.14 12.74
C LEU A 181 -27.73 11.40 13.60
N GLN A 182 -27.68 11.27 14.93
CA GLN A 182 -27.76 12.41 15.85
C GLN A 182 -26.58 13.38 15.70
N ARG A 183 -25.39 12.87 15.35
CA ARG A 183 -24.17 13.68 15.16
C ARG A 183 -23.96 14.17 13.72
N LEU A 184 -24.83 13.79 12.78
CA LEU A 184 -24.72 14.20 11.37
C LEU A 184 -24.63 15.74 11.21
N PRO A 185 -25.40 16.58 11.94
CA PRO A 185 -25.28 18.03 11.83
C PRO A 185 -23.90 18.57 12.24
N GLU A 186 -23.26 17.97 13.26
CA GLU A 186 -21.91 18.34 13.69
C GLU A 186 -20.87 18.04 12.60
N PHE A 187 -21.06 16.92 11.90
CA PHE A 187 -20.17 16.47 10.84
C PHE A 187 -20.30 17.31 9.56
N GLU A 188 -21.52 17.69 9.19
CA GLU A 188 -21.77 18.38 7.92
C GLU A 188 -21.43 19.87 7.95
N ALA A 189 -21.41 20.54 9.11
CA ALA A 189 -20.95 21.92 9.31
C ALA A 189 -21.38 22.92 8.20
N GLY A 190 -22.58 22.75 7.64
CA GLY A 190 -23.14 23.62 6.59
C GLY A 190 -23.00 23.14 5.14
N LYS A 191 -22.31 22.01 4.85
CA LYS A 191 -22.32 21.36 3.52
C LYS A 191 -22.84 19.93 3.61
N ILE A 192 -23.90 19.64 2.86
CA ILE A 192 -24.53 18.31 2.81
C ILE A 192 -23.53 17.29 2.27
N GLY A 193 -23.30 16.22 3.03
CA GLY A 193 -22.41 15.13 2.68
C GLY A 193 -23.16 13.94 2.10
N LEU A 194 -23.56 13.98 0.82
CA LEU A 194 -24.38 12.92 0.20
C LEU A 194 -23.79 11.52 0.34
N TYR A 195 -22.46 11.39 0.25
CA TYR A 195 -21.78 10.11 0.49
C TYR A 195 -22.02 9.58 1.91
N ALA A 196 -21.80 10.43 2.92
CA ALA A 196 -21.96 10.07 4.33
C ALA A 196 -23.42 9.75 4.66
N ARG A 197 -24.36 10.54 4.13
CA ARG A 197 -25.80 10.30 4.30
C ARG A 197 -26.25 8.99 3.64
N ASN A 198 -25.83 8.71 2.40
CA ASN A 198 -26.18 7.45 1.72
C ASN A 198 -25.63 6.23 2.48
N ASN A 199 -24.37 6.29 2.94
CA ASN A 199 -23.80 5.24 3.76
C ASN A 199 -24.61 5.03 5.05
N LEU A 200 -24.98 6.13 5.73
CA LEU A 200 -25.73 6.05 6.96
C LEU A 200 -27.15 5.50 6.75
N VAL A 201 -27.83 5.85 5.65
CA VAL A 201 -29.12 5.23 5.26
C VAL A 201 -28.97 3.71 5.15
N GLN A 202 -27.92 3.22 4.49
CA GLN A 202 -27.68 1.78 4.37
C GLN A 202 -27.40 1.12 5.73
N GLN A 203 -26.63 1.77 6.61
CA GLN A 203 -26.37 1.22 7.95
C GLN A 203 -27.59 1.21 8.85
N LEU A 204 -28.45 2.25 8.77
CA LEU A 204 -29.72 2.29 9.49
C LEU A 204 -30.66 1.15 9.03
N LEU A 205 -30.73 0.89 7.72
CA LEU A 205 -31.47 -0.26 7.17
C LEU A 205 -30.91 -1.59 7.69
N ASN A 206 -29.58 -1.74 7.76
CA ASN A 206 -28.94 -2.97 8.26
C ASN A 206 -29.28 -3.28 9.72
N VAL A 207 -29.56 -2.27 10.54
CA VAL A 207 -29.98 -2.43 11.94
C VAL A 207 -31.49 -2.40 12.14
N GLY A 208 -32.29 -2.35 11.06
CA GLY A 208 -33.75 -2.34 11.09
C GLY A 208 -34.38 -1.00 11.50
N ALA A 209 -33.63 0.10 11.44
CA ALA A 209 -34.11 1.45 11.72
C ALA A 209 -34.69 2.11 10.44
N ASP A 210 -35.71 1.47 9.85
CA ASP A 210 -36.25 1.80 8.53
C ASP A 210 -36.87 3.20 8.47
N ASP A 211 -37.51 3.66 9.54
CA ASP A 211 -38.16 4.97 9.62
C ASP A 211 -37.14 6.11 9.70
N GLU A 212 -36.03 5.91 10.43
CA GLU A 212 -34.90 6.83 10.48
C GLU A 212 -34.19 6.90 9.12
N ALA A 213 -33.93 5.75 8.50
CA ALA A 213 -33.34 5.65 7.18
C ALA A 213 -34.20 6.38 6.13
N ARG A 214 -35.51 6.19 6.18
CA ARG A 214 -36.48 6.85 5.30
C ARG A 214 -36.50 8.36 5.51
N ARG A 215 -36.52 8.83 6.75
CA ARG A 215 -36.44 10.27 7.08
C ARG A 215 -35.15 10.90 6.59
N LEU A 216 -34.00 10.26 6.85
CA LEU A 216 -32.70 10.75 6.38
C LEU A 216 -32.65 10.82 4.85
N LEU A 217 -33.22 9.85 4.15
CA LEU A 217 -33.32 9.87 2.70
C LEU A 217 -34.14 11.07 2.21
N ASP A 218 -35.37 11.23 2.73
CA ASP A 218 -36.26 12.32 2.35
C ASP A 218 -35.58 13.69 2.60
N ASP A 219 -34.92 13.84 3.75
CA ASP A 219 -34.16 15.04 4.11
C ASP A 219 -32.97 15.28 3.16
N SER A 220 -32.29 14.21 2.72
CA SER A 220 -31.17 14.29 1.78
C SER A 220 -31.62 14.79 0.41
N VAL A 221 -32.75 14.26 -0.09
CA VAL A 221 -33.33 14.67 -1.36
C VAL A 221 -33.78 16.14 -1.29
N ALA A 222 -34.54 16.49 -0.24
CA ALA A 222 -35.03 17.85 -0.05
C ALA A 222 -33.88 18.87 0.06
N ALA A 223 -32.84 18.55 0.81
CA ALA A 223 -31.69 19.43 0.98
C ALA A 223 -30.90 19.57 -0.34
N THR A 224 -30.75 18.50 -1.12
CA THR A 224 -30.11 18.55 -2.45
C THR A 224 -30.89 19.42 -3.44
N LEU A 225 -32.22 19.34 -3.42
CA LEU A 225 -33.08 20.18 -4.27
C LEU A 225 -32.93 21.67 -3.93
N GLN A 226 -32.69 22.01 -2.66
CA GLN A 226 -32.49 23.39 -2.23
C GLN A 226 -31.12 23.93 -2.63
N THR A 227 -30.06 23.11 -2.53
CA THR A 227 -28.68 23.55 -2.79
C THR A 227 -28.22 23.37 -4.23
N GLY A 228 -28.92 22.55 -5.01
CA GLY A 228 -28.48 22.08 -6.33
C GLY A 228 -27.39 21.00 -6.23
N LEU A 229 -27.06 20.39 -7.38
CA LEU A 229 -25.95 19.42 -7.49
C LEU A 229 -24.70 20.07 -8.09
N ASP A 230 -23.59 19.98 -7.35
CA ASP A 230 -22.25 20.19 -7.92
C ASP A 230 -21.76 18.93 -8.66
N SER A 231 -20.81 19.10 -9.60
CA SER A 231 -20.27 18.01 -10.43
C SER A 231 -19.66 16.86 -9.61
N GLY A 232 -19.10 17.16 -8.43
CA GLY A 232 -18.55 16.17 -7.50
C GLY A 232 -19.62 15.36 -6.75
N SER A 233 -20.85 15.86 -6.67
CA SER A 233 -21.96 15.27 -5.91
C SER A 233 -22.90 14.42 -6.77
N VAL A 234 -22.82 14.55 -8.11
CA VAL A 234 -23.62 13.79 -9.08
C VAL A 234 -23.53 12.28 -8.85
N TYR A 235 -22.31 11.75 -8.70
CA TYR A 235 -22.10 10.32 -8.48
C TYR A 235 -22.78 9.82 -7.20
N TYR A 236 -22.66 10.56 -6.10
CA TYR A 236 -23.25 10.19 -4.82
C TYR A 236 -24.78 10.30 -4.81
N PHE A 237 -25.34 11.26 -5.57
CA PHE A 237 -26.78 11.33 -5.78
C PHE A 237 -27.31 10.10 -6.55
N GLY A 238 -26.59 9.63 -7.58
CA GLY A 238 -26.92 8.38 -8.28
C GLY A 238 -26.91 7.15 -7.36
N GLN A 239 -25.98 7.10 -6.40
CA GLN A 239 -25.98 6.06 -5.36
C GLN A 239 -27.18 6.16 -4.42
N LEU A 240 -27.52 7.37 -3.94
CA LEU A 240 -28.69 7.62 -3.10
C LEU A 240 -29.99 7.21 -3.81
N PHE A 241 -30.11 7.53 -5.10
CA PHE A 241 -31.22 7.09 -5.94
C PHE A 241 -31.30 5.57 -6.02
N SER A 242 -30.17 4.90 -6.22
CA SER A 242 -30.10 3.44 -6.30
C SER A 242 -30.52 2.78 -4.98
N THR A 243 -30.07 3.32 -3.84
CA THR A 243 -30.50 2.90 -2.51
C THR A 243 -32.03 3.09 -2.36
N THR A 244 -32.57 4.22 -2.82
CA THR A 244 -34.03 4.47 -2.83
C THR A 244 -34.78 3.44 -3.66
N ALA A 245 -34.26 3.12 -4.85
CA ALA A 245 -34.91 2.20 -5.77
C ALA A 245 -35.07 0.79 -5.18
N TYR A 246 -34.08 0.37 -4.41
CA TYR A 246 -34.04 -0.93 -3.78
C TYR A 246 -34.81 -0.96 -2.45
N ALA A 247 -34.53 -0.02 -1.55
CA ALA A 247 -35.02 -0.05 -0.16
C ALA A 247 -36.36 0.67 0.04
N PHE A 248 -36.67 1.69 -0.78
CA PHE A 248 -37.86 2.54 -0.63
C PHE A 248 -38.56 2.76 -1.97
N PRO A 249 -39.04 1.68 -2.63
CA PRO A 249 -39.61 1.76 -3.98
C PRO A 249 -40.84 2.66 -4.07
N ASP A 250 -41.54 2.92 -2.96
CA ASP A 250 -42.67 3.84 -2.87
C ASP A 250 -42.27 5.32 -3.00
N ARG A 251 -41.00 5.66 -2.77
CA ARG A 251 -40.45 7.02 -2.93
C ARG A 251 -39.98 7.32 -4.36
N LEU A 252 -39.79 6.29 -5.19
CA LEU A 252 -39.27 6.44 -6.55
C LEU A 252 -40.07 7.39 -7.45
N PRO A 253 -41.42 7.35 -7.51
CA PRO A 253 -42.17 8.24 -8.40
C PRO A 253 -41.91 9.72 -8.08
N ARG A 254 -41.83 10.06 -6.79
CA ARG A 254 -41.51 11.41 -6.33
C ARG A 254 -40.08 11.79 -6.73
N LEU A 255 -39.10 10.92 -6.45
CA LEU A 255 -37.70 11.19 -6.76
C LEU A 255 -37.44 11.36 -8.26
N ILE A 256 -38.13 10.59 -9.11
CA ILE A 256 -38.09 10.74 -10.58
C ILE A 256 -38.67 12.09 -11.00
N SER A 257 -39.81 12.50 -10.42
CA SER A 257 -40.43 13.80 -10.73
C SER A 257 -39.57 15.00 -10.30
N GLU A 258 -38.77 14.83 -9.24
CA GLU A 258 -37.86 15.84 -8.71
C GLU A 258 -36.49 15.84 -9.43
N LEU A 259 -36.21 14.86 -10.29
CA LEU A 259 -34.92 14.75 -10.99
C LEU A 259 -34.77 15.80 -12.10
N ASP A 260 -35.84 16.12 -12.83
CA ASP A 260 -35.82 17.09 -13.94
C ASP A 260 -35.33 18.50 -13.55
N PRO A 261 -35.89 19.16 -12.51
CA PRO A 261 -35.38 20.47 -12.07
C PRO A 261 -33.94 20.38 -11.55
N LEU A 262 -33.56 19.23 -11.00
CA LEU A 262 -32.27 18.98 -10.38
C LEU A 262 -31.17 18.78 -11.45
N LEU A 263 -31.49 18.09 -12.56
CA LEU A 263 -30.61 17.98 -13.74
C LEU A 263 -30.25 19.36 -14.31
N SER A 264 -31.19 20.30 -14.29
CA SER A 264 -30.98 21.67 -14.77
C SER A 264 -29.99 22.47 -13.91
N THR A 265 -29.74 22.07 -12.66
CA THR A 265 -28.75 22.71 -11.77
C THR A 265 -27.31 22.24 -12.03
N ILE A 266 -27.13 21.09 -12.66
CA ILE A 266 -25.80 20.56 -13.00
C ILE A 266 -25.24 21.44 -14.12
N PRO A 267 -24.06 22.06 -13.97
CA PRO A 267 -23.43 22.83 -15.05
C PRO A 267 -23.28 21.98 -16.31
N ASP A 268 -23.61 22.54 -17.48
CA ASP A 268 -23.24 21.96 -18.77
C ASP A 268 -21.72 22.13 -18.97
N ASP A 269 -20.94 21.34 -18.24
CA ASP A 269 -19.49 21.32 -18.45
C ASP A 269 -19.23 20.69 -19.82
N SER A 270 -18.40 21.35 -20.62
CA SER A 270 -17.85 20.83 -21.89
C SER A 270 -17.01 19.56 -21.72
N SER A 271 -16.77 19.12 -20.47
CA SER A 271 -16.13 17.85 -20.14
C SER A 271 -17.11 16.69 -20.35
N THR A 272 -16.94 15.94 -21.44
CA THR A 272 -17.63 14.67 -21.64
C THR A 272 -16.90 13.56 -20.89
N VAL A 273 -17.64 12.76 -20.13
CA VAL A 273 -17.16 11.50 -19.58
C VAL A 273 -17.29 10.45 -20.66
N ASP A 274 -16.23 9.68 -20.87
CA ASP A 274 -16.23 8.62 -21.86
C ASP A 274 -16.85 7.36 -21.27
N LEU A 275 -18.06 7.02 -21.72
CA LEU A 275 -18.70 5.79 -21.34
C LEU A 275 -18.28 4.67 -22.29
N TYR A 276 -17.76 3.59 -21.70
CA TYR A 276 -17.35 2.41 -22.43
C TYR A 276 -18.47 1.37 -22.43
N ALA A 277 -18.92 0.98 -23.62
CA ALA A 277 -19.83 -0.15 -23.85
C ALA A 277 -19.16 -1.11 -24.83
N GLY A 278 -18.49 -2.14 -24.30
CA GLY A 278 -17.60 -2.98 -25.10
C GLY A 278 -16.38 -2.19 -25.60
N GLN A 279 -16.19 -2.09 -26.92
CA GLN A 279 -15.14 -1.28 -27.56
C GLN A 279 -15.61 0.13 -27.95
N ALA A 280 -16.92 0.41 -27.88
CA ALA A 280 -17.46 1.70 -28.25
C ALA A 280 -17.25 2.71 -27.12
N LYS A 281 -16.73 3.88 -27.49
CA LYS A 281 -16.48 5.02 -26.63
C LYS A 281 -17.55 6.07 -26.92
N ILE A 282 -18.41 6.34 -25.95
CA ILE A 282 -19.52 7.30 -26.10
C ILE A 282 -19.28 8.49 -25.17
N PRO A 283 -19.09 9.70 -25.70
CA PRO A 283 -19.01 10.90 -24.89
C PRO A 283 -20.38 11.25 -24.31
N VAL A 284 -20.50 11.19 -22.99
CA VAL A 284 -21.71 11.57 -22.25
C VAL A 284 -21.44 12.78 -21.36
N SER A 285 -22.41 13.66 -21.21
CA SER A 285 -22.37 14.76 -20.24
C SER A 285 -22.53 14.24 -18.81
N ASN A 286 -22.25 15.06 -17.80
CA ASN A 286 -22.50 14.70 -16.40
C ASN A 286 -23.97 14.39 -16.12
N ARG A 287 -24.90 15.13 -16.77
CA ARG A 287 -26.35 14.89 -16.70
C ARG A 287 -26.72 13.52 -17.29
N GLU A 288 -26.19 13.21 -18.47
CA GLU A 288 -26.41 11.92 -19.14
C GLU A 288 -25.82 10.77 -18.33
N ASN A 289 -24.61 10.94 -17.78
CA ASN A 289 -23.95 9.95 -16.94
C ASN A 289 -24.74 9.67 -15.65
N LEU A 290 -25.33 10.69 -15.03
CA LEU A 290 -26.22 10.51 -13.88
C LEU A 290 -27.41 9.62 -14.24
N VAL A 291 -28.14 9.98 -15.30
CA VAL A 291 -29.32 9.23 -15.73
C VAL A 291 -28.96 7.79 -16.10
N LEU A 292 -27.84 7.58 -16.81
CA LEU A 292 -27.35 6.24 -17.12
C LEU A 292 -26.99 5.43 -15.85
N SER A 293 -26.38 6.06 -14.85
CA SER A 293 -26.05 5.40 -13.58
C SER A 293 -27.31 4.97 -12.83
N ILE A 294 -28.36 5.79 -12.88
CA ILE A 294 -29.67 5.50 -12.27
C ILE A 294 -30.39 4.39 -13.06
N ILE A 295 -30.34 4.41 -14.40
CA ILE A 295 -30.97 3.35 -15.21
C ILE A 295 -30.34 1.99 -14.91
N ARG A 296 -29.02 1.92 -14.67
CA ARG A 296 -28.34 0.68 -14.27
C ARG A 296 -28.86 0.09 -12.96
N SER A 297 -29.36 0.90 -12.03
CA SER A 297 -29.96 0.39 -10.79
C SER A 297 -31.45 0.03 -10.92
N MET A 298 -32.05 0.29 -12.08
CA MET A 298 -33.48 0.05 -12.36
C MET A 298 -33.73 -1.02 -13.43
N THR A 299 -32.80 -1.97 -13.61
CA THR A 299 -32.90 -3.05 -14.61
C THR A 299 -34.18 -3.89 -14.52
N ASN A 300 -34.82 -3.96 -13.35
CA ASN A 300 -36.07 -4.68 -13.13
C ASN A 300 -37.34 -3.79 -13.21
N ARG A 301 -37.23 -2.54 -13.68
CA ARG A 301 -38.32 -1.54 -13.70
C ARG A 301 -38.40 -0.80 -15.06
N PRO A 302 -38.81 -1.49 -16.14
CA PRO A 302 -38.78 -0.95 -17.50
C PRO A 302 -39.71 0.26 -17.71
N ASP A 303 -40.75 0.39 -16.90
CA ASP A 303 -41.66 1.54 -16.86
C ASP A 303 -40.95 2.82 -16.40
N MET A 304 -40.12 2.73 -15.35
CA MET A 304 -39.37 3.86 -14.80
C MET A 304 -38.13 4.20 -15.64
N VAL A 305 -37.49 3.22 -16.26
CA VAL A 305 -36.39 3.43 -17.21
C VAL A 305 -36.83 4.32 -18.38
N ASN A 306 -38.03 4.07 -18.92
CA ASN A 306 -38.56 4.89 -20.01
C ASN A 306 -38.87 6.33 -19.56
N GLN A 307 -39.36 6.53 -18.34
CA GLN A 307 -39.57 7.88 -17.79
C GLN A 307 -38.24 8.65 -17.68
N LEU A 308 -37.18 8.00 -17.21
CA LEU A 308 -35.85 8.62 -17.13
C LEU A 308 -35.24 8.94 -18.50
N LEU A 309 -35.41 8.06 -19.49
CA LEU A 309 -34.94 8.34 -20.85
C LEU A 309 -35.65 9.54 -21.49
N ASN A 310 -36.90 9.81 -21.08
CA ASN A 310 -37.63 10.98 -21.56
C ASN A 310 -37.13 12.30 -20.95
N LEU A 311 -36.45 12.26 -19.80
CA LEU A 311 -35.82 13.44 -19.19
C LEU A 311 -34.59 13.94 -19.97
N ILE A 312 -33.92 13.05 -20.72
CA ILE A 312 -32.78 13.41 -21.57
C ILE A 312 -32.96 12.82 -22.97
N PRO A 313 -33.70 13.50 -23.87
CA PRO A 313 -34.02 12.98 -25.19
C PRO A 313 -32.79 12.63 -26.05
N GLY A 314 -31.70 13.41 -25.89
CA GLY A 314 -30.43 13.17 -26.60
C GLY A 314 -29.75 11.85 -26.23
N LEU A 315 -30.02 11.32 -25.04
CA LEU A 315 -29.41 10.08 -24.55
C LEU A 315 -29.90 8.86 -25.35
N ARG A 316 -31.18 8.84 -25.73
CA ARG A 316 -31.76 7.74 -26.54
C ARG A 316 -31.05 7.60 -27.88
N GLN A 317 -30.80 8.73 -28.56
CA GLN A 317 -30.06 8.75 -29.83
C GLN A 317 -28.62 8.27 -29.67
N LYS A 318 -27.95 8.62 -28.56
CA LYS A 318 -26.58 8.17 -28.26
C LYS A 318 -26.48 6.67 -27.98
N LEU A 319 -27.54 6.06 -27.45
CA LEU A 319 -27.57 4.62 -27.13
C LEU A 319 -27.99 3.74 -28.31
N GLU A 320 -28.66 4.27 -29.34
CA GLU A 320 -29.08 3.47 -30.51
C GLU A 320 -27.94 2.67 -31.16
N PRO A 321 -26.72 3.21 -31.38
CA PRO A 321 -25.60 2.46 -31.95
C PRO A 321 -25.16 1.25 -31.12
N LEU A 322 -25.54 1.19 -29.84
CA LEU A 322 -25.26 0.05 -28.95
C LEU A 322 -26.37 -1.01 -28.96
N GLY A 323 -27.43 -0.85 -29.75
CA GLY A 323 -28.64 -1.66 -29.63
C GLY A 323 -29.64 -1.09 -28.61
N GLY A 324 -29.59 0.22 -28.36
CA GLY A 324 -30.49 0.91 -27.43
C GLY A 324 -30.14 0.64 -25.97
N ILE A 325 -31.15 0.75 -25.10
CA ILE A 325 -30.94 0.58 -23.65
C ILE A 325 -30.57 -0.87 -23.28
N ASP A 326 -31.07 -1.85 -24.03
CA ASP A 326 -30.80 -3.26 -23.78
C ASP A 326 -29.33 -3.61 -24.00
N GLY A 327 -28.71 -3.07 -25.05
CA GLY A 327 -27.28 -3.25 -25.31
C GLY A 327 -26.37 -2.51 -24.34
N PHE A 328 -26.83 -1.38 -23.78
CA PHE A 328 -26.14 -0.70 -22.68
C PHE A 328 -26.16 -1.50 -21.37
N LEU A 329 -27.27 -2.16 -21.06
CA LEU A 329 -27.42 -2.98 -19.86
C LEU A 329 -26.71 -4.35 -19.97
N SER A 330 -26.39 -4.81 -21.18
CA SER A 330 -25.73 -6.10 -21.44
C SER A 330 -24.59 -6.03 -22.48
N PRO A 331 -23.42 -5.44 -22.17
CA PRO A 331 -22.31 -5.35 -23.11
C PRO A 331 -21.61 -6.72 -23.30
N GLY A 332 -21.53 -7.22 -24.54
CA GLY A 332 -20.78 -8.44 -24.88
C GLY A 332 -19.27 -8.33 -24.61
N ARG A 333 -18.62 -9.42 -24.15
CA ARG A 333 -17.17 -9.46 -23.82
C ARG A 333 -16.27 -9.51 -25.08
N PRO A 334 -15.15 -8.75 -25.14
CA PRO A 334 -14.16 -8.87 -26.23
C PRO A 334 -13.00 -9.85 -25.89
N PRO A 335 -12.39 -10.52 -26.89
CA PRO A 335 -11.19 -11.35 -26.73
C PRO A 335 -9.85 -10.59 -26.97
N ARG A 336 -8.75 -11.09 -26.39
CA ARG A 336 -7.39 -10.51 -26.38
C ARG A 336 -6.51 -11.01 -27.56
N PRO A 337 -5.58 -10.21 -28.11
CA PRO A 337 -4.67 -10.66 -29.18
C PRO A 337 -3.28 -11.17 -28.68
N PRO A 338 -2.54 -11.99 -29.46
CA PRO A 338 -1.22 -12.56 -29.10
C PRO A 338 0.00 -11.82 -29.72
N ALA A 339 1.20 -12.09 -29.19
CA ALA A 339 2.49 -11.40 -29.45
C ALA A 339 3.52 -12.23 -30.28
N THR A 340 4.55 -11.58 -30.86
CA THR A 340 5.63 -12.15 -31.73
C THR A 340 7.08 -11.87 -31.24
N THR A 341 8.09 -12.42 -31.94
CA THR A 341 9.28 -13.15 -31.43
C THR A 341 10.66 -12.59 -31.88
N SER A 342 11.66 -12.56 -30.98
CA SER A 342 13.09 -12.93 -31.26
C SER A 342 13.92 -13.15 -29.97
N SER A 343 13.69 -12.36 -28.90
CA SER A 343 14.20 -12.64 -27.54
C SER A 343 13.65 -13.93 -26.92
N GLN A 344 12.53 -14.42 -27.46
CA GLN A 344 11.81 -15.58 -26.93
C GLN A 344 12.53 -16.93 -27.11
N TYR A 345 13.57 -17.04 -27.94
CA TYR A 345 14.31 -18.30 -28.11
C TYR A 345 15.33 -18.55 -26.98
N ALA A 346 16.00 -17.49 -26.49
CA ALA A 346 16.75 -17.59 -25.25
C ALA A 346 15.74 -17.79 -24.10
N ILE A 347 14.73 -16.93 -23.97
CA ILE A 347 13.72 -17.03 -22.91
C ILE A 347 12.97 -18.40 -22.91
N SER A 348 12.83 -19.09 -24.05
CA SER A 348 12.15 -20.40 -24.12
C SER A 348 13.03 -21.55 -23.58
N GLU A 349 14.34 -21.56 -23.85
CA GLU A 349 15.29 -22.48 -23.18
C GLU A 349 15.36 -22.21 -21.66
N TRP A 350 15.07 -20.97 -21.28
CA TRP A 350 15.19 -20.52 -19.89
C TRP A 350 13.92 -20.83 -19.08
N ARG A 351 12.75 -20.78 -19.72
CA ARG A 351 11.48 -21.29 -19.17
C ARG A 351 11.43 -22.82 -19.06
N SER A 352 12.22 -23.54 -19.86
CA SER A 352 12.31 -25.01 -19.82
C SER A 352 13.27 -25.55 -18.77
N GLY A 353 14.01 -24.68 -18.06
CA GLY A 353 14.91 -25.09 -16.98
C GLY A 353 16.16 -25.84 -17.45
N THR A 354 16.69 -25.50 -18.64
CA THR A 354 17.88 -26.14 -19.23
C THR A 354 18.89 -25.08 -19.69
N ILE A 355 19.38 -24.27 -18.76
CA ILE A 355 20.54 -23.39 -18.93
C ILE A 355 21.81 -24.23 -19.14
N SER A 356 22.47 -24.05 -20.28
CA SER A 356 23.80 -24.63 -20.54
C SER A 356 24.92 -23.72 -20.02
N GLU A 357 26.08 -24.29 -19.67
CA GLU A 357 27.28 -23.51 -19.32
C GLU A 357 27.70 -22.56 -20.46
N ALA A 358 27.38 -22.90 -21.71
CA ALA A 358 27.69 -22.08 -22.89
C ALA A 358 26.85 -20.79 -22.93
N SER A 359 25.56 -20.85 -22.59
CA SER A 359 24.68 -19.68 -22.52
C SER A 359 25.10 -18.73 -21.38
N LEU A 360 25.60 -19.29 -20.28
CA LEU A 360 26.20 -18.52 -19.18
C LEU A 360 27.54 -17.88 -19.61
N ALA A 361 28.37 -18.59 -20.38
CA ALA A 361 29.64 -18.10 -20.91
C ALA A 361 29.47 -16.95 -21.92
N GLU A 362 28.45 -17.01 -22.79
CA GLU A 362 28.12 -15.93 -23.74
C GLU A 362 27.70 -14.64 -23.03
N LEU A 363 26.98 -14.75 -21.91
CA LEU A 363 26.67 -13.62 -21.02
C LEU A 363 27.89 -13.03 -20.31
N GLU A 364 28.99 -13.79 -20.16
CA GLU A 364 30.26 -13.26 -19.63
C GLU A 364 31.04 -12.47 -20.68
N ALA A 365 30.90 -12.85 -21.95
CA ALA A 365 31.57 -12.22 -23.08
C ALA A 365 30.81 -10.96 -23.58
N GLY A 366 29.49 -10.93 -23.39
CA GLY A 366 28.63 -9.77 -23.67
C GLY A 366 28.51 -8.84 -22.47
N ASP A 367 28.29 -7.55 -22.73
CA ASP A 367 27.84 -6.58 -21.72
C ASP A 367 26.30 -6.61 -21.70
N PRO A 368 25.63 -7.42 -20.84
CA PRO A 368 24.20 -7.66 -20.97
C PRO A 368 23.41 -6.36 -20.78
N SER A 369 22.46 -6.14 -21.68
CA SER A 369 21.53 -5.02 -21.64
C SER A 369 20.63 -5.08 -20.39
N PRO A 370 20.07 -3.93 -19.96
CA PRO A 370 19.10 -3.87 -18.87
C PRO A 370 17.93 -4.86 -18.99
N GLN A 371 17.50 -5.14 -20.23
CA GLN A 371 16.43 -6.07 -20.53
C GLN A 371 16.86 -7.53 -20.27
N GLU A 372 18.05 -7.91 -20.71
CA GLU A 372 18.60 -9.25 -20.48
C GLU A 372 18.82 -9.53 -18.99
N ILE A 373 19.25 -8.53 -18.21
CA ILE A 373 19.34 -8.64 -16.74
C ILE A 373 17.96 -8.88 -16.11
N GLY A 374 16.93 -8.16 -16.58
CA GLY A 374 15.55 -8.34 -16.10
C GLY A 374 14.99 -9.73 -16.42
N GLU A 375 15.29 -10.26 -17.60
CA GLU A 375 14.88 -11.61 -18.02
C GLU A 375 15.61 -12.71 -17.21
N LEU A 376 16.90 -12.53 -16.94
CA LEU A 376 17.69 -13.41 -16.06
C LEU A 376 17.13 -13.46 -14.63
N MET A 377 16.73 -12.31 -14.08
CA MET A 377 16.11 -12.25 -12.76
C MET A 377 14.80 -13.04 -12.71
N GLN A 378 13.91 -12.85 -13.70
CA GLN A 378 12.65 -13.59 -13.78
C GLN A 378 12.86 -15.10 -13.94
N ALA A 379 13.87 -15.50 -14.70
CA ALA A 379 14.22 -16.90 -14.86
C ALA A 379 14.66 -17.53 -13.53
N ALA A 380 15.56 -16.87 -12.79
CA ALA A 380 16.00 -17.32 -11.48
C ALA A 380 14.85 -17.41 -10.46
N GLU A 381 13.95 -16.42 -10.44
CA GLU A 381 12.75 -16.45 -9.60
C GLU A 381 11.84 -17.64 -9.94
N SER A 382 11.64 -17.94 -11.23
CA SER A 382 10.83 -19.09 -11.66
C SER A 382 11.45 -20.46 -11.34
N LEU A 383 12.78 -20.51 -11.24
CA LEU A 383 13.54 -21.69 -10.86
C LEU A 383 13.54 -21.92 -9.36
N CYS A 384 13.33 -20.88 -8.57
CA CYS A 384 13.47 -20.96 -7.13
C CYS A 384 12.72 -22.14 -6.47
N GLU A 385 11.47 -22.37 -6.85
CA GLU A 385 10.65 -23.46 -6.29
C GLU A 385 11.06 -24.85 -6.81
N ARG A 386 11.73 -24.93 -7.96
CA ARG A 386 12.02 -26.18 -8.69
C ARG A 386 13.47 -26.64 -8.55
N ASP A 387 14.40 -25.70 -8.52
CA ASP A 387 15.84 -25.89 -8.52
C ASP A 387 16.51 -24.65 -7.87
N PRO A 388 16.47 -24.55 -6.52
CA PRO A 388 16.96 -23.39 -5.80
C PRO A 388 18.49 -23.20 -5.92
N ASP A 389 19.25 -24.27 -6.12
CA ASP A 389 20.70 -24.20 -6.30
C ASP A 389 21.05 -23.51 -7.62
N ARG A 390 20.30 -23.83 -8.68
CA ARG A 390 20.47 -23.19 -9.98
C ARG A 390 19.99 -21.74 -9.99
N ALA A 391 18.88 -21.44 -9.32
CA ALA A 391 18.45 -20.05 -9.12
C ALA A 391 19.56 -19.22 -8.46
N THR A 392 20.19 -19.76 -7.42
CA THR A 392 21.32 -19.13 -6.73
C THR A 392 22.55 -18.97 -7.61
N ALA A 393 22.90 -19.96 -8.42
CA ALA A 393 24.01 -19.83 -9.37
C ALA A 393 23.79 -18.67 -10.37
N ILE A 394 22.56 -18.46 -10.83
CA ILE A 394 22.21 -17.33 -11.71
C ILE A 394 22.37 -16.00 -10.98
N TRP A 395 21.85 -15.89 -9.75
CA TRP A 395 21.97 -14.67 -8.94
C TRP A 395 23.43 -14.35 -8.57
N GLU A 396 24.21 -15.35 -8.18
CA GLU A 396 25.65 -15.21 -7.97
C GLU A 396 26.34 -14.67 -9.22
N ARG A 397 26.04 -15.24 -10.38
CA ARG A 397 26.64 -14.82 -11.64
C ARG A 397 26.23 -13.39 -12.04
N LEU A 398 24.95 -13.05 -11.90
CA LEU A 398 24.46 -11.69 -12.11
C LEU A 398 25.17 -10.69 -11.18
N SER A 399 25.34 -11.05 -9.89
CA SER A 399 26.02 -10.20 -8.92
C SER A 399 27.48 -9.92 -9.31
N GLU A 400 28.17 -10.89 -9.90
CA GLU A 400 29.54 -10.73 -10.43
C GLU A 400 29.59 -9.75 -11.61
N ILE A 401 28.64 -9.87 -12.55
CA ILE A 401 28.54 -8.97 -13.70
C ILE A 401 28.28 -7.54 -13.22
N LEU A 402 27.32 -7.35 -12.31
CA LEU A 402 26.98 -6.04 -11.75
C LEU A 402 28.15 -5.40 -11.00
N ALA A 403 28.86 -6.18 -10.17
CA ALA A 403 30.05 -5.72 -9.48
C ALA A 403 31.18 -5.32 -10.45
N LYS A 404 31.31 -6.02 -11.59
CA LYS A 404 32.26 -5.69 -12.67
C LYS A 404 31.91 -4.39 -13.39
N LYS A 405 30.62 -4.09 -13.64
CA LYS A 405 30.20 -2.83 -14.28
C LYS A 405 30.41 -1.62 -13.38
N GLY A 406 30.11 -1.74 -12.08
CA GLY A 406 30.38 -0.66 -11.11
C GLY A 406 29.53 0.60 -11.32
N THR A 407 28.38 0.49 -11.99
CA THR A 407 27.48 1.61 -12.28
C THR A 407 26.44 1.79 -11.18
N ILE A 408 25.85 2.99 -11.08
CA ILE A 408 24.78 3.26 -10.10
C ILE A 408 23.53 2.38 -10.37
N GLN A 409 23.18 2.15 -11.64
CA GLN A 409 22.09 1.24 -12.01
C GLN A 409 22.27 -0.18 -11.47
N ALA A 410 23.51 -0.60 -11.20
CA ALA A 410 23.79 -1.91 -10.62
C ALA A 410 23.20 -2.07 -9.22
N VAL A 411 23.03 -0.98 -8.44
CA VAL A 411 22.49 -1.02 -7.07
C VAL A 411 21.01 -1.48 -7.06
N GLU A 412 20.21 -1.03 -8.03
CA GLU A 412 18.78 -1.42 -8.12
C GLU A 412 18.61 -2.90 -8.47
N TYR A 413 19.42 -3.40 -9.41
CA TYR A 413 19.46 -4.83 -9.72
C TYR A 413 19.98 -5.64 -8.53
N PHE A 414 20.99 -5.12 -7.82
CA PHE A 414 21.54 -5.79 -6.64
C PHE A 414 20.51 -5.93 -5.52
N GLN A 415 19.72 -4.88 -5.26
CA GLN A 415 18.62 -4.93 -4.29
C GLN A 415 17.63 -6.03 -4.64
N SER A 416 17.31 -6.18 -5.93
CA SER A 416 16.37 -7.19 -6.39
C SER A 416 16.94 -8.61 -6.25
N ILE A 417 18.22 -8.80 -6.56
CA ILE A 417 18.94 -10.07 -6.34
C ILE A 417 18.93 -10.46 -4.86
N LEU A 418 19.24 -9.52 -3.96
CA LEU A 418 19.23 -9.76 -2.52
C LEU A 418 17.84 -10.20 -2.03
N GLY A 419 16.80 -9.48 -2.46
CA GLY A 419 15.42 -9.80 -2.09
C GLY A 419 14.95 -11.17 -2.58
N ALA A 420 15.24 -11.50 -3.85
CA ALA A 420 14.83 -12.74 -4.48
C ALA A 420 15.60 -13.96 -3.93
N SER A 421 16.92 -13.83 -3.76
CA SER A 421 17.77 -14.91 -3.23
C SER A 421 17.42 -15.30 -1.79
N VAL A 422 17.18 -14.31 -0.93
CA VAL A 422 16.72 -14.54 0.45
C VAL A 422 15.36 -15.24 0.46
N GLY A 423 14.41 -14.75 -0.34
CA GLY A 423 13.09 -15.38 -0.44
C GLY A 423 13.15 -16.83 -0.93
N CYS A 424 14.22 -17.18 -1.64
CA CYS A 424 14.39 -18.49 -2.24
C CYS A 424 15.06 -19.53 -1.34
N GLN A 425 16.24 -19.20 -0.81
CA GLN A 425 17.03 -20.14 -0.01
C GLN A 425 16.85 -19.94 1.49
N GLY A 426 16.16 -18.88 1.92
CA GLY A 426 16.05 -18.50 3.32
C GLY A 426 17.35 -17.95 3.92
N ALA A 427 18.43 -17.91 3.14
CA ALA A 427 19.73 -17.35 3.49
C ALA A 427 20.40 -16.77 2.23
N LEU A 428 21.33 -15.83 2.44
CA LEU A 428 22.06 -15.21 1.34
C LEU A 428 23.37 -15.95 1.06
N SER A 429 23.68 -16.20 -0.22
CA SER A 429 24.98 -16.75 -0.62
C SER A 429 26.13 -15.81 -0.21
N PRO A 430 27.19 -16.33 0.44
CA PRO A 430 28.40 -15.55 0.75
C PRO A 430 29.03 -14.90 -0.49
N ARG A 431 28.89 -15.53 -1.66
CA ARG A 431 29.43 -15.00 -2.91
C ARG A 431 28.68 -13.75 -3.35
N ILE A 432 27.35 -13.72 -3.20
CA ILE A 432 26.55 -12.51 -3.48
C ILE A 432 27.00 -11.38 -2.54
N VAL A 433 27.17 -11.64 -1.24
CA VAL A 433 27.70 -10.64 -0.28
C VAL A 433 29.06 -10.10 -0.71
N GLU A 434 29.98 -10.99 -1.11
CA GLU A 434 31.31 -10.60 -1.58
C GLU A 434 31.24 -9.69 -2.81
N GLN A 435 30.40 -10.00 -3.80
CA GLN A 435 30.24 -9.16 -4.98
C GLN A 435 29.61 -7.81 -4.65
N GLY A 436 28.66 -7.77 -3.72
CA GLY A 436 28.08 -6.53 -3.22
C GLY A 436 29.12 -5.63 -2.55
N ASN A 437 29.99 -6.19 -1.72
CA ASN A 437 31.10 -5.47 -1.10
C ASN A 437 32.10 -4.94 -2.15
N LYS A 438 32.40 -5.71 -3.21
CA LYS A 438 33.23 -5.24 -4.33
C LYS A 438 32.59 -4.07 -5.07
N LEU A 439 31.28 -4.13 -5.30
CA LEU A 439 30.50 -3.05 -5.91
C LEU A 439 30.53 -1.80 -5.01
N LEU A 440 30.25 -1.94 -3.72
CA LEU A 440 30.30 -0.86 -2.73
C LEU A 440 31.68 -0.18 -2.71
N ALA A 441 32.76 -0.97 -2.64
CA ALA A 441 34.12 -0.46 -2.66
C ALA A 441 34.48 0.27 -3.96
N ARG A 442 33.85 -0.08 -5.09
CA ARG A 442 33.99 0.67 -6.35
C ARG A 442 33.19 1.97 -6.33
N LEU A 443 31.93 1.94 -5.89
CA LEU A 443 31.10 3.14 -5.78
C LEU A 443 31.74 4.19 -4.86
N ARG A 444 32.26 3.77 -3.69
CA ARG A 444 32.98 4.66 -2.76
C ARG A 444 34.26 5.24 -3.38
N ARG A 445 35.05 4.44 -4.11
CA ARG A 445 36.25 4.93 -4.81
C ARG A 445 35.89 5.94 -5.91
N ASN A 446 34.85 5.67 -6.68
CA ASN A 446 34.37 6.56 -7.73
C ASN A 446 33.83 7.87 -7.16
N GLN A 447 33.18 7.83 -5.98
CA GLN A 447 32.77 9.01 -5.23
C GLN A 447 33.97 9.88 -4.83
N THR A 448 35.03 9.28 -4.27
CA THR A 448 36.25 10.02 -3.90
C THR A 448 36.94 10.62 -5.12
N ALA A 449 36.93 9.93 -6.27
CA ALA A 449 37.53 10.43 -7.51
C ALA A 449 36.71 11.57 -8.16
N ALA A 450 35.37 11.53 -8.08
CA ALA A 450 34.48 12.57 -8.61
C ALA A 450 34.60 13.90 -7.86
N VAL A 451 34.92 13.87 -6.57
CA VAL A 451 35.16 15.07 -5.74
C VAL A 451 36.42 15.85 -6.18
N VAL A 452 37.31 15.25 -6.97
CA VAL A 452 38.60 15.85 -7.39
C VAL A 452 38.52 16.51 -8.78
N GLN A 453 37.40 16.40 -9.52
CA GLN A 453 37.27 16.98 -10.86
C GLN A 453 36.63 18.39 -10.85
N PRO A 454 37.13 19.35 -11.65
CA PRO A 454 36.62 20.72 -11.69
C PRO A 454 35.21 20.83 -12.32
N ALA A 455 34.45 21.81 -11.85
CA ALA A 455 33.00 21.98 -12.00
C ALA A 455 32.44 22.26 -13.43
N ASP A 456 33.25 22.17 -14.48
CA ASP A 456 32.88 22.64 -15.83
C ASP A 456 32.31 21.54 -16.76
N SER A 457 32.03 20.35 -16.25
CA SER A 457 31.38 19.29 -17.04
C SER A 457 29.88 19.29 -16.78
N GLN A 458 29.06 19.42 -17.82
CA GLN A 458 27.59 19.35 -17.75
C GLN A 458 27.16 18.08 -16.99
N ALA A 459 26.78 18.25 -15.73
CA ALA A 459 26.46 17.16 -14.84
C ALA A 459 25.12 16.53 -15.26
N THR A 460 25.16 15.27 -15.68
CA THR A 460 23.96 14.43 -15.63
C THR A 460 23.69 14.10 -14.16
N PRO A 461 22.44 13.81 -13.74
CA PRO A 461 22.13 13.48 -12.33
C PRO A 461 22.98 12.32 -11.77
N GLN A 462 23.49 11.46 -12.66
CA GLN A 462 24.34 10.31 -12.33
C GLN A 462 25.80 10.68 -12.03
N SER A 463 26.26 11.90 -12.37
CA SER A 463 27.60 12.40 -12.05
C SER A 463 27.64 13.25 -10.77
N ASP A 464 26.51 13.44 -10.10
CA ASP A 464 26.42 14.17 -8.83
C ASP A 464 27.07 13.35 -7.69
N PRO A 465 28.14 13.86 -7.03
CA PRO A 465 28.77 13.20 -5.89
C PRO A 465 27.81 12.85 -4.74
N GLN A 466 26.74 13.64 -4.57
CA GLN A 466 25.73 13.40 -3.53
C GLN A 466 24.84 12.21 -3.90
N PHE A 467 24.38 12.12 -5.15
CA PHE A 467 23.61 10.98 -5.63
C PHE A 467 24.43 9.68 -5.58
N ALA A 468 25.70 9.73 -5.96
CA ALA A 468 26.59 8.57 -5.85
C ALA A 468 26.79 8.11 -4.39
N LYS A 469 26.88 9.05 -3.45
CA LYS A 469 26.94 8.76 -2.02
C LYS A 469 25.68 8.04 -1.54
N GLU A 470 24.50 8.56 -1.87
CA GLU A 470 23.22 7.98 -1.47
C GLU A 470 23.06 6.53 -1.95
N GLN A 471 23.54 6.22 -3.16
CA GLN A 471 23.47 4.87 -3.74
C GLN A 471 24.45 3.91 -3.08
N ALA A 472 25.65 4.39 -2.71
CA ALA A 472 26.60 3.63 -1.92
C ALA A 472 26.06 3.36 -0.51
N ASP A 473 25.51 4.37 0.15
CA ASP A 473 24.88 4.26 1.48
C ASP A 473 23.71 3.25 1.44
N ARG A 474 22.88 3.29 0.39
CA ARG A 474 21.79 2.33 0.16
C ARG A 474 22.30 0.90 -0.02
N LEU A 475 23.35 0.71 -0.82
CA LEU A 475 23.94 -0.62 -1.02
C LEU A 475 24.55 -1.17 0.27
N GLU A 476 25.23 -0.33 1.05
CA GLU A 476 25.78 -0.70 2.35
C GLU A 476 24.68 -1.12 3.34
N ALA A 477 23.60 -0.35 3.44
CA ALA A 477 22.42 -0.70 4.24
C ALA A 477 21.81 -2.05 3.82
N LEU A 478 21.69 -2.31 2.52
CA LEU A 478 21.15 -3.57 1.99
C LEU A 478 22.03 -4.77 2.34
N LEU A 479 23.36 -4.63 2.25
CA LEU A 479 24.30 -5.70 2.58
C LEU A 479 24.30 -6.03 4.06
N ILE A 480 24.32 -5.01 4.92
CA ILE A 480 24.18 -5.18 6.38
C ILE A 480 22.86 -5.87 6.71
N SER A 481 21.77 -5.41 6.09
CA SER A 481 20.44 -5.97 6.35
C SER A 481 20.32 -7.43 5.93
N ALA A 482 20.94 -7.82 4.82
CA ALA A 482 20.93 -9.19 4.37
C ALA A 482 21.81 -10.13 5.23
N GLN A 483 22.91 -9.61 5.80
CA GLN A 483 23.73 -10.37 6.76
C GLN A 483 22.94 -10.74 8.02
N ALA A 484 21.93 -9.94 8.41
CA ALA A 484 21.16 -10.17 9.62
C ALA A 484 20.38 -11.49 9.66
N ILE A 485 20.19 -12.14 8.51
CA ILE A 485 19.54 -13.45 8.40
C ILE A 485 20.44 -14.56 8.98
N GLY A 486 21.75 -14.49 8.72
CA GLY A 486 22.72 -15.47 9.21
C GLY A 486 23.47 -15.03 10.47
N ASP A 487 23.65 -13.73 10.66
CA ASP A 487 24.40 -13.12 11.75
C ASP A 487 23.73 -11.80 12.19
N PHE A 488 22.65 -11.94 12.95
CA PHE A 488 21.85 -10.80 13.42
C PHE A 488 22.67 -9.83 14.28
N ASP A 489 23.44 -10.34 15.25
CA ASP A 489 24.20 -9.49 16.16
C ASP A 489 25.34 -8.74 15.43
N GLY A 490 26.03 -9.41 14.49
CA GLY A 490 27.02 -8.76 13.65
C GLY A 490 26.40 -7.68 12.75
N ALA A 491 25.24 -7.94 12.15
CA ALA A 491 24.53 -6.95 11.35
C ALA A 491 24.07 -5.75 12.17
N MET A 492 23.52 -5.95 13.38
CA MET A 492 23.15 -4.85 14.27
C MET A 492 24.38 -4.01 14.67
N TYR A 493 25.49 -4.65 14.99
CA TYR A 493 26.75 -3.97 15.31
C TYR A 493 27.31 -3.14 14.15
N LEU A 494 27.19 -3.62 12.91
CA LEU A 494 27.56 -2.86 11.72
C LEU A 494 26.60 -1.70 11.46
N ALA A 495 25.29 -1.92 11.62
CA ALA A 495 24.28 -0.88 11.49
C ALA A 495 24.52 0.27 12.47
N ASP A 496 24.82 -0.02 13.74
CA ASP A 496 25.10 1.00 14.77
C ASP A 496 26.24 1.97 14.38
N ARG A 497 27.17 1.52 13.53
CA ARG A 497 28.37 2.25 13.11
C ARG A 497 28.21 3.06 11.83
N LEU A 498 27.09 2.93 11.13
CA LEU A 498 26.80 3.78 9.98
C LEU A 498 26.71 5.23 10.46
N ALA A 499 27.41 6.14 9.78
CA ALA A 499 27.54 7.53 10.23
C ALA A 499 26.21 8.32 10.13
N ASP A 500 25.41 8.03 9.09
CA ASP A 500 24.17 8.76 8.82
C ASP A 500 22.98 8.15 9.58
N PRO A 501 22.27 8.91 10.44
CA PRO A 501 21.10 8.41 11.16
C PRO A 501 19.95 7.99 10.25
N VAL A 502 19.79 8.58 9.06
CA VAL A 502 18.77 8.19 8.08
C VAL A 502 19.08 6.80 7.53
N VAL A 503 20.34 6.56 7.15
CA VAL A 503 20.78 5.26 6.63
C VAL A 503 20.71 4.19 7.73
N ARG A 504 21.08 4.52 8.96
CA ARG A 504 20.90 3.63 10.13
C ARG A 504 19.45 3.23 10.33
N TYR A 505 18.56 4.22 10.38
CA TYR A 505 17.13 3.99 10.54
C TYR A 505 16.58 3.07 9.44
N GLN A 506 16.90 3.34 8.18
CA GLN A 506 16.51 2.49 7.05
C GLN A 506 17.06 1.07 7.17
N THR A 507 18.32 0.92 7.59
CA THR A 507 18.96 -0.38 7.80
C THR A 507 18.20 -1.20 8.84
N TYR A 508 17.85 -0.63 9.99
CA TYR A 508 17.05 -1.35 10.99
C TYR A 508 15.66 -1.75 10.49
N LEU A 509 14.99 -0.88 9.73
CA LEU A 509 13.69 -1.23 9.12
C LEU A 509 13.83 -2.37 8.11
N GLN A 510 14.89 -2.35 7.29
CA GLN A 510 15.18 -3.41 6.33
C GLN A 510 15.52 -4.73 7.02
N ILE A 511 16.31 -4.71 8.10
CA ILE A 511 16.58 -5.89 8.94
C ILE A 511 15.27 -6.47 9.46
N ALA A 512 14.42 -5.65 10.08
CA ALA A 512 13.13 -6.09 10.60
C ALA A 512 12.23 -6.68 9.51
N GLN A 513 12.19 -6.03 8.34
CA GLN A 513 11.39 -6.47 7.21
C GLN A 513 11.89 -7.80 6.62
N LEU A 514 13.22 -7.97 6.46
CA LEU A 514 13.81 -9.19 5.90
C LEU A 514 13.61 -10.39 6.82
N ILE A 515 13.79 -10.22 8.12
CA ILE A 515 13.57 -11.29 9.11
C ILE A 515 12.08 -11.69 9.19
N ALA A 516 11.18 -10.77 8.86
CA ALA A 516 9.73 -10.95 8.91
C ALA A 516 9.09 -11.53 7.62
N ARG A 517 9.89 -11.78 6.59
CA ARG A 517 9.46 -12.48 5.36
C ARG A 517 9.47 -13.98 5.59
#